data_AF-A0A6A6K854-F1
#
_entry.id   AF-A0A6A6K854-F1
#
_cell.length_a   1.000
_cell.length_b   1.000
_cell.length_c   1.000
_cell.angle_alpha   90.00
_cell.angle_beta   90.00
_cell.angle_gamma   90.00
#
_symmetry.space_group_name_H-M   'P 1'
#
loop_
_entity.id
_entity.type
_entity.pdbx_description
1 polymer ?
#
loop_
_entity_poly.entity_id
_entity_poly.type
_entity_poly.pdbx_seq_one_letter_code
_entity_poly.pdbx_strand_id
1 'polypeptide(L)'
;MDISSMNQDSIMDLESFLYMSELSRHMNQETQENMSKLREENSMLKGIQEELMEESSLADLLLMGAEAVEAQNWTFSSTIILKLRDLLFEGENEGNSFNRLALFFTQGLHYRSIITNTSETMHELGFKQTVDSISAFHVMQELSPYAKFAHFTANQAILEATQGDQEIHIIDFDILEGIQWPPLMADLAMRKNHASLKLTAMISDQQDAAAIQQTGRRLKDQLYDPPALHARQMLFIGQDFLGRYE
;
A
#
# COMPACT_ATOMS: atom_id res chain seq x y z
N MET A 1 11.24 -14.42 14.80
CA MET A 1 10.11 -14.16 15.72
C MET A 1 9.02 -15.16 15.40
N ASP A 2 8.43 -15.77 16.43
CA ASP A 2 7.39 -16.80 16.34
C ASP A 2 6.03 -16.11 16.09
N ILE A 3 5.32 -16.54 15.03
CA ILE A 3 4.16 -15.84 14.43
C ILE A 3 2.83 -16.28 15.09
N SER A 4 2.91 -17.14 16.10
CA SER A 4 1.76 -17.80 16.74
C SER A 4 0.94 -16.92 17.70
N SER A 5 1.32 -15.67 17.96
CA SER A 5 0.65 -14.83 18.97
C SER A 5 -0.38 -13.82 18.43
N MET A 6 -0.70 -13.81 17.13
CA MET A 6 -1.64 -12.84 16.51
C MET A 6 -3.13 -13.22 16.58
N ASN A 7 -3.50 -14.28 17.33
CA ASN A 7 -4.87 -14.83 17.30
C ASN A 7 -5.82 -14.34 18.41
N GLN A 8 -5.43 -13.41 19.28
CA GLN A 8 -6.26 -13.03 20.44
C GLN A 8 -7.14 -11.79 20.25
N ASP A 9 -6.92 -10.97 19.22
CA ASP A 9 -7.73 -9.75 19.01
C ASP A 9 -9.02 -10.00 18.18
N SER A 10 -9.27 -11.24 17.75
CA SER A 10 -10.39 -11.64 16.87
C SER A 10 -11.75 -11.79 17.58
N ILE A 11 -11.80 -11.68 18.91
CA ILE A 11 -13.02 -12.05 19.68
C ILE A 11 -14.00 -10.87 19.86
N MET A 12 -13.59 -9.62 19.68
CA MET A 12 -14.45 -8.45 19.92
C MET A 12 -15.41 -8.10 18.76
N ASP A 13 -15.26 -8.72 17.58
CA ASP A 13 -16.05 -8.40 16.38
C ASP A 13 -17.32 -9.28 16.22
N LEU A 14 -17.35 -10.45 16.86
CA LEU A 14 -18.44 -11.42 16.75
C LEU A 14 -19.73 -10.99 17.47
N GLU A 15 -19.64 -10.27 18.59
CA GLU A 15 -20.82 -9.78 19.31
C GLU A 15 -21.53 -8.64 18.55
N SER A 16 -20.76 -7.80 17.86
CA SER A 16 -21.29 -6.74 16.99
C SER A 16 -22.00 -7.33 15.75
N PHE A 17 -21.45 -8.42 15.21
CA PHE A 17 -22.02 -9.17 14.09
C PHE A 17 -23.37 -9.83 14.42
N LEU A 18 -23.52 -10.39 15.62
CA LEU A 18 -24.77 -11.03 16.07
C LEU A 18 -25.89 -10.00 16.31
N TYR A 19 -25.56 -8.84 16.87
CA TYR A 19 -26.53 -7.77 17.15
C TYR A 19 -27.10 -7.15 15.87
N MET A 20 -26.28 -6.99 14.83
CA MET A 20 -26.70 -6.47 13.52
C MET A 20 -27.53 -7.48 12.73
N SER A 21 -27.26 -8.78 12.90
CA SER A 21 -28.05 -9.88 12.34
C SER A 21 -29.47 -9.94 12.95
N GLU A 22 -29.61 -9.72 14.26
CA GLU A 22 -30.92 -9.76 14.93
C GLU A 22 -31.80 -8.55 14.61
N LEU A 23 -31.22 -7.36 14.44
CA LEU A 23 -31.96 -6.13 14.12
C LEU A 23 -32.59 -6.17 12.72
N SER A 24 -31.97 -6.89 11.78
CA SER A 24 -32.48 -7.09 10.42
C SER A 24 -33.71 -8.02 10.36
N ARG A 25 -33.95 -8.82 11.41
CA ARG A 25 -35.00 -9.86 11.45
C ARG A 25 -36.37 -9.35 11.89
N HIS A 26 -36.55 -8.06 12.16
CA HIS A 26 -37.73 -7.51 12.84
C HIS A 26 -38.47 -6.35 12.12
N MET A 27 -38.41 -6.25 10.79
CA MET A 27 -39.28 -5.32 10.04
C MET A 27 -40.11 -6.00 8.94
N ASN A 28 -41.40 -6.17 9.29
CA ASN A 28 -42.64 -6.31 8.52
C ASN A 28 -42.89 -7.48 7.53
N GLN A 29 -43.92 -8.24 7.90
CA GLN A 29 -44.76 -9.10 7.06
C GLN A 29 -45.87 -8.25 6.41
N GLU A 30 -45.97 -8.27 5.08
CA GLU A 30 -47.21 -8.44 4.29
C GLU A 30 -46.91 -8.26 2.80
N THR A 31 -46.74 -9.36 2.07
CA THR A 31 -47.28 -9.66 0.72
C THR A 31 -46.86 -11.10 0.36
N GLN A 32 -47.54 -12.10 0.91
CA GLN A 32 -47.02 -13.48 1.02
C GLN A 32 -46.96 -14.30 -0.29
N GLU A 33 -47.62 -13.90 -1.37
CA GLU A 33 -47.59 -14.63 -2.66
C GLU A 33 -46.59 -14.07 -3.68
N ASN A 34 -46.32 -12.75 -3.66
CA ASN A 34 -45.22 -12.19 -4.44
C ASN A 34 -43.87 -12.47 -3.74
N MET A 35 -43.86 -12.52 -2.41
CA MET A 35 -42.67 -12.88 -1.64
C MET A 35 -42.27 -14.35 -1.77
N SER A 36 -43.21 -15.28 -2.02
CA SER A 36 -42.87 -16.69 -2.22
C SER A 36 -42.20 -16.93 -3.57
N LYS A 37 -42.72 -16.34 -4.66
CA LYS A 37 -42.08 -16.38 -5.98
C LYS A 37 -40.74 -15.66 -6.00
N LEU A 38 -40.66 -14.46 -5.42
CA LEU A 38 -39.40 -13.72 -5.31
C LEU A 38 -38.38 -14.46 -4.44
N ARG A 39 -38.82 -15.20 -3.41
CA ARG A 39 -37.95 -16.03 -2.57
C ARG A 39 -37.46 -17.27 -3.32
N GLU A 40 -38.30 -17.87 -4.15
CA GLU A 40 -37.96 -19.02 -4.99
C GLU A 40 -36.99 -18.62 -6.11
N GLU A 41 -37.24 -17.49 -6.79
CA GLU A 41 -36.34 -16.89 -7.79
C GLU A 41 -34.99 -16.49 -7.19
N ASN A 42 -34.97 -15.85 -6.01
CA ASN A 42 -33.73 -15.54 -5.29
C ASN A 42 -33.00 -16.83 -4.85
N SER A 43 -33.72 -17.89 -4.49
CA SER A 43 -33.12 -19.19 -4.14
C SER A 43 -32.50 -19.87 -5.37
N MET A 44 -33.15 -19.79 -6.53
CA MET A 44 -32.60 -20.32 -7.79
C MET A 44 -31.38 -19.53 -8.25
N LEU A 45 -31.46 -18.19 -8.22
CA LEU A 45 -30.33 -17.32 -8.55
C LEU A 45 -29.13 -17.59 -7.63
N LYS A 46 -29.38 -17.78 -6.33
CA LYS A 46 -28.33 -18.15 -5.38
C LYS A 46 -27.71 -19.51 -5.69
N GLY A 47 -28.52 -20.51 -6.04
CA GLY A 47 -28.02 -21.83 -6.44
C GLY A 47 -27.17 -21.78 -7.72
N ILE A 48 -27.59 -20.99 -8.71
CA ILE A 48 -26.81 -20.77 -9.94
C ILE A 48 -25.49 -20.07 -9.63
N GLN A 49 -25.49 -19.07 -8.76
CA GLN A 49 -24.28 -18.38 -8.32
C GLN A 49 -23.33 -19.31 -7.56
N GLU A 50 -23.85 -20.15 -6.66
CA GLU A 50 -23.06 -21.14 -5.93
C GLU A 50 -22.42 -22.17 -6.89
N GLU A 51 -23.19 -22.70 -7.86
CA GLU A 51 -22.67 -23.64 -8.87
C GLU A 51 -21.61 -23.01 -9.78
N LEU A 52 -21.85 -21.79 -10.27
CA LEU A 52 -20.87 -21.03 -11.07
C LEU A 52 -19.58 -20.78 -10.27
N MET A 53 -19.68 -20.50 -8.97
CA MET A 53 -18.52 -20.27 -8.12
C MET A 53 -17.72 -21.55 -7.85
N GLU A 54 -18.35 -22.72 -7.78
CA GLU A 54 -17.65 -24.00 -7.60
C GLU A 54 -16.79 -24.38 -8.81
N GLU A 55 -17.23 -24.04 -10.03
CA GLU A 55 -16.49 -24.32 -11.27
C GLU A 55 -15.46 -23.24 -11.63
N SER A 56 -15.45 -22.13 -10.90
CA SER A 56 -14.64 -20.95 -11.22
C SER A 56 -13.19 -21.10 -10.78
N SER A 57 -12.26 -20.60 -11.62
CA SER A 57 -10.87 -20.51 -11.22
C SER A 57 -10.67 -19.41 -10.16
N LEU A 58 -9.52 -19.43 -9.50
CA LEU A 58 -9.14 -18.39 -8.55
C LEU A 58 -9.09 -16.99 -9.19
N ALA A 59 -8.72 -16.89 -10.47
CA ALA A 59 -8.76 -15.63 -11.21
C ALA A 59 -10.20 -15.15 -11.46
N ASP A 60 -11.10 -16.07 -11.81
CA ASP A 60 -12.51 -15.76 -12.06
C ASP A 60 -13.20 -15.31 -10.78
N LEU A 61 -12.91 -15.97 -9.65
CA LEU A 61 -13.42 -15.57 -8.33
C LEU A 61 -12.92 -14.17 -7.91
N LEU A 62 -11.66 -13.83 -8.18
CA LEU A 62 -11.15 -12.47 -7.93
C LEU A 62 -11.86 -11.43 -8.78
N LEU A 63 -12.10 -11.73 -10.06
CA LEU A 63 -12.82 -10.84 -10.98
C LEU A 63 -14.28 -10.65 -10.54
N MET A 64 -14.99 -11.75 -10.28
CA MET A 64 -16.36 -11.70 -9.78
C MET A 64 -16.46 -10.93 -8.45
N GLY A 65 -15.48 -11.10 -7.56
CA GLY A 65 -15.41 -10.35 -6.31
C GLY A 65 -15.23 -8.85 -6.55
N ALA A 66 -14.37 -8.46 -7.50
CA ALA A 66 -14.18 -7.06 -7.88
C ALA A 66 -15.45 -6.45 -8.50
N GLU A 67 -16.12 -7.17 -9.40
CA GLU A 67 -17.38 -6.76 -10.02
C GLU A 67 -18.50 -6.62 -8.97
N ALA A 68 -18.59 -7.56 -8.02
CA ALA A 68 -19.56 -7.51 -6.94
C ALA A 68 -19.33 -6.30 -6.02
N VAL A 69 -18.08 -5.98 -5.68
CA VAL A 69 -17.71 -4.78 -4.91
C VAL A 69 -18.05 -3.51 -5.69
N GLU A 70 -17.74 -3.45 -6.98
CA GLU A 70 -18.06 -2.30 -7.84
C GLU A 70 -19.58 -2.07 -7.95
N ALA A 71 -20.34 -3.16 -8.11
CA ALA A 71 -21.80 -3.13 -8.15
C ALA A 71 -22.45 -2.90 -6.76
N GLN A 72 -21.66 -2.74 -5.70
CA GLN A 72 -22.12 -2.62 -4.31
C GLN A 72 -23.00 -3.81 -3.87
N ASN A 73 -22.82 -4.97 -4.50
CA ASN A 73 -23.49 -6.20 -4.12
C ASN A 73 -22.73 -6.87 -2.97
N TRP A 74 -22.87 -6.30 -1.77
CA TRP A 74 -22.11 -6.71 -0.58
C TRP A 74 -22.39 -8.14 -0.17
N THR A 75 -23.61 -8.62 -0.36
CA THR A 75 -23.97 -10.01 -0.07
C THR A 75 -23.18 -10.96 -0.96
N PHE A 76 -23.17 -10.74 -2.27
CA PHE A 76 -22.45 -11.60 -3.21
C PHE A 76 -20.92 -11.48 -3.05
N SER A 77 -20.42 -10.26 -2.90
CA SER A 77 -19.01 -9.99 -2.58
C SER A 77 -18.54 -10.75 -1.33
N SER A 78 -19.32 -10.73 -0.24
CA SER A 78 -18.99 -11.46 0.98
C SER A 78 -18.91 -12.97 0.75
N THR A 79 -19.84 -13.54 -0.03
CA THR A 79 -19.82 -14.97 -0.38
C THR A 79 -18.57 -15.33 -1.17
N ILE A 80 -18.19 -14.50 -2.16
CA ILE A 80 -16.98 -14.71 -2.97
C ILE A 80 -15.71 -14.60 -2.13
N ILE A 81 -15.60 -13.58 -1.27
CA ILE A 81 -14.45 -13.39 -0.38
C ILE A 81 -14.27 -14.59 0.56
N LEU A 82 -15.37 -15.12 1.13
CA LEU A 82 -15.31 -16.32 1.97
C LEU A 82 -14.81 -17.53 1.19
N LYS A 83 -15.34 -17.77 -0.02
CA LYS A 83 -14.88 -18.87 -0.88
C LYS A 83 -13.41 -18.74 -1.25
N LEU A 84 -12.97 -17.54 -1.65
CA LEU A 84 -11.57 -17.22 -1.96
C LEU A 84 -10.67 -17.53 -0.76
N ARG A 85 -11.08 -17.12 0.45
CA ARG A 85 -10.37 -17.40 1.68
C ARG A 85 -10.26 -18.91 1.91
N ASP A 86 -11.36 -19.63 1.87
CA ASP A 86 -11.37 -21.07 2.16
C ASP A 86 -10.44 -21.83 1.20
N LEU A 87 -10.48 -21.53 -0.12
CA LEU A 87 -9.57 -22.10 -1.11
C LEU A 87 -8.08 -21.77 -0.85
N LEU A 88 -7.80 -20.56 -0.36
CA LEU A 88 -6.44 -20.09 -0.08
C LEU A 88 -5.89 -20.55 1.28
N PHE A 89 -6.74 -21.05 2.19
CA PHE A 89 -6.32 -21.61 3.48
C PHE A 89 -6.28 -23.15 3.48
N GLU A 90 -7.06 -23.82 2.62
CA GLU A 90 -7.11 -25.29 2.54
C GLU A 90 -6.00 -25.91 1.67
N GLY A 91 -5.39 -25.14 0.77
CA GLY A 91 -4.30 -25.64 -0.09
C GLY A 91 -2.95 -25.75 0.64
N GLU A 92 -2.13 -26.73 0.25
CA GLU A 92 -0.68 -26.76 0.53
C GLU A 92 -0.01 -25.57 -0.20
N ASN A 93 -0.18 -24.37 0.35
CA ASN A 93 0.04 -23.09 -0.33
C ASN A 93 1.44 -22.50 -0.12
N GLU A 94 2.36 -23.29 0.42
CA GLU A 94 3.76 -22.90 0.54
C GLU A 94 4.46 -22.99 -0.83
N GLY A 95 4.27 -21.99 -1.69
CA GLY A 95 5.12 -21.78 -2.87
C GLY A 95 4.46 -21.22 -4.12
N ASN A 96 3.13 -21.17 -4.21
CA ASN A 96 2.47 -20.62 -5.40
C ASN A 96 2.38 -19.08 -5.33
N SER A 97 3.18 -18.38 -6.15
CA SER A 97 3.16 -16.92 -6.25
C SER A 97 1.79 -16.34 -6.62
N PHE A 98 1.00 -17.07 -7.40
CA PHE A 98 -0.35 -16.65 -7.77
C PHE A 98 -1.33 -16.75 -6.59
N ASN A 99 -1.21 -17.78 -5.73
CA ASN A 99 -2.05 -17.90 -4.54
C ASN A 99 -1.72 -16.80 -3.52
N ARG A 100 -0.44 -16.43 -3.38
CA ARG A 100 -0.04 -15.26 -2.58
C ARG A 100 -0.63 -13.96 -3.15
N LEU A 101 -0.58 -13.78 -4.47
CA LEU A 101 -1.19 -12.64 -5.13
C LEU A 101 -2.70 -12.59 -4.84
N ALA A 102 -3.40 -13.70 -5.06
CA ALA A 102 -4.82 -13.82 -4.81
C ALA A 102 -5.20 -13.57 -3.35
N LEU A 103 -4.36 -14.00 -2.40
CA LEU A 103 -4.56 -13.70 -0.97
C LEU A 103 -4.55 -12.19 -0.70
N PHE A 104 -3.56 -11.46 -1.23
CA PHE A 104 -3.51 -10.00 -1.08
C PHE A 104 -4.67 -9.30 -1.78
N PHE A 105 -5.07 -9.76 -2.97
CA PHE A 105 -6.27 -9.21 -3.64
C PHE A 105 -7.56 -9.51 -2.87
N THR A 106 -7.70 -10.69 -2.28
CA THR A 106 -8.84 -11.07 -1.45
C THR A 106 -8.93 -10.16 -0.21
N GLN A 107 -7.80 -9.88 0.43
CA GLN A 107 -7.72 -8.88 1.52
C GLN A 107 -8.14 -7.49 1.03
N GLY A 108 -7.64 -7.04 -0.13
CA GLY A 108 -8.00 -5.75 -0.72
C GLY A 108 -9.50 -5.63 -1.03
N LEU A 109 -10.12 -6.68 -1.58
CA LEU A 109 -11.56 -6.74 -1.82
C LEU A 109 -12.36 -6.63 -0.53
N HIS A 110 -11.93 -7.33 0.52
CA HIS A 110 -12.54 -7.25 1.84
C HIS A 110 -12.46 -5.84 2.44
N TYR A 111 -11.27 -5.23 2.43
CA TYR A 111 -11.10 -3.86 2.90
C TYR A 111 -11.97 -2.87 2.14
N ARG A 112 -12.00 -2.94 0.80
CA ARG A 112 -12.86 -2.08 0.00
C ARG A 112 -14.32 -2.28 0.38
N SER A 113 -14.78 -3.52 0.52
CA SER A 113 -16.16 -3.84 0.91
C SER A 113 -16.56 -3.29 2.27
N ILE A 114 -15.63 -3.16 3.23
CA ILE A 114 -15.90 -2.56 4.55
C ILE A 114 -15.90 -1.03 4.48
N ILE A 115 -14.89 -0.44 3.84
CA ILE A 115 -14.72 1.02 3.76
C ILE A 115 -15.87 1.67 2.99
N THR A 116 -16.36 1.06 1.91
CA THR A 116 -17.48 1.60 1.14
C THR A 116 -18.84 1.40 1.82
N ASN A 117 -18.95 0.46 2.76
CA ASN A 117 -20.16 0.22 3.54
C ASN A 117 -20.29 1.10 4.78
N THR A 118 -19.18 1.63 5.27
CA THR A 118 -19.13 2.50 6.45
C THR A 118 -18.83 3.93 6.01
N SER A 119 -19.87 4.61 5.53
CA SER A 119 -19.79 6.04 5.25
C SER A 119 -19.35 6.79 6.53
N GLU A 120 -18.19 7.43 6.45
CA GLU A 120 -17.68 8.52 7.32
C GLU A 120 -16.77 8.21 8.54
N THR A 121 -16.51 6.96 8.99
CA THR A 121 -15.75 6.77 10.27
C THR A 121 -14.41 6.02 10.21
N MET A 122 -13.92 5.55 9.05
CA MET A 122 -12.64 4.78 8.99
C MET A 122 -11.52 5.44 8.19
N HIS A 123 -11.42 6.77 8.20
CA HIS A 123 -10.24 7.48 7.68
C HIS A 123 -8.92 7.17 8.42
N GLU A 124 -8.95 6.36 9.48
CA GLU A 124 -7.79 6.01 10.33
C GLU A 124 -7.28 4.56 10.20
N LEU A 125 -7.75 3.76 9.25
CA LEU A 125 -7.00 2.56 8.83
C LEU A 125 -5.85 2.94 7.89
N GLY A 126 -5.20 4.06 8.17
CA GLY A 126 -3.95 4.44 7.53
C GLY A 126 -2.96 3.30 7.74
N PHE A 127 -2.39 2.81 6.65
CA PHE A 127 -1.19 1.99 6.71
C PHE A 127 -0.13 2.78 7.47
N LYS A 128 -0.08 2.59 8.79
CA LYS A 128 1.01 3.11 9.59
C LYS A 128 2.25 2.46 9.04
N GLN A 129 3.19 3.26 8.54
CA GLN A 129 4.46 2.77 8.06
C GLN A 129 5.15 2.08 9.25
N THR A 130 4.99 0.76 9.36
CA THR A 130 5.57 -0.01 10.44
C THR A 130 7.06 -0.16 10.16
N VAL A 131 7.84 -0.43 11.20
CA VAL A 131 9.28 -0.78 11.09
C VAL A 131 9.51 -1.89 10.05
N ASP A 132 8.50 -2.72 9.81
CA ASP A 132 8.50 -3.81 8.84
C ASP A 132 8.56 -3.35 7.36
N SER A 133 8.06 -2.14 7.07
CA SER A 133 8.10 -1.57 5.71
C SER A 133 9.51 -1.19 5.25
N ILE A 134 10.35 -0.70 6.17
CA ILE A 134 11.75 -0.37 5.88
C ILE A 134 12.55 -1.66 5.62
N SER A 135 12.30 -2.73 6.39
CA SER A 135 12.90 -4.04 6.10
C SER A 135 12.41 -4.63 4.78
N ALA A 136 11.13 -4.49 4.45
CA ALA A 136 10.60 -4.94 3.16
C ALA A 136 11.23 -4.18 1.98
N PHE A 137 11.44 -2.87 2.12
CA PHE A 137 12.15 -2.06 1.12
C PHE A 137 13.59 -2.56 0.91
N HIS A 138 14.36 -2.78 1.99
CA HIS A 138 15.71 -3.34 1.88
C HIS A 138 15.73 -4.69 1.17
N VAL A 139 14.83 -5.59 1.55
CA VAL A 139 14.70 -6.90 0.89
C VAL A 139 14.36 -6.73 -0.60
N MET A 140 13.47 -5.79 -0.95
CA MET A 140 13.16 -5.49 -2.36
C MET A 140 14.39 -4.94 -3.10
N GLN A 141 15.19 -4.05 -2.50
CA GLN A 141 16.43 -3.53 -3.07
C GLN A 141 17.47 -4.63 -3.33
N GLU A 142 17.51 -5.64 -2.47
CA GLU A 142 18.44 -6.77 -2.58
C GLU A 142 17.99 -7.80 -3.61
N LEU A 143 16.70 -8.13 -3.62
CA LEU A 143 16.13 -9.18 -4.46
C LEU A 143 15.76 -8.72 -5.87
N SER A 144 15.61 -7.40 -6.10
CA SER A 144 15.13 -6.85 -7.37
C SER A 144 16.01 -5.74 -7.92
N PRO A 145 16.30 -5.74 -9.24
CA PRO A 145 17.08 -4.68 -9.87
C PRO A 145 16.28 -3.39 -10.10
N TYR A 146 14.95 -3.41 -9.98
CA TYR A 146 14.10 -2.31 -10.47
C TYR A 146 14.42 -0.96 -9.83
N ALA A 147 14.55 -0.91 -8.51
CA ALA A 147 14.83 0.33 -7.83
C ALA A 147 16.27 0.83 -8.08
N LYS A 148 17.25 -0.08 -8.13
CA LYS A 148 18.64 0.27 -8.50
C LYS A 148 18.71 0.81 -9.93
N PHE A 149 17.97 0.21 -10.86
CA PHE A 149 17.86 0.66 -12.24
C PHE A 149 17.21 2.05 -12.32
N ALA A 150 16.11 2.28 -11.60
CA ALA A 150 15.45 3.58 -11.52
C ALA A 150 16.40 4.66 -10.97
N HIS A 151 17.09 4.39 -9.85
CA HIS A 151 18.06 5.32 -9.27
C HIS A 151 19.21 5.62 -10.23
N PHE A 152 19.79 4.60 -10.88
CA PHE A 152 20.90 4.78 -11.80
C PHE A 152 20.49 5.63 -13.02
N THR A 153 19.36 5.30 -13.64
CA THR A 153 18.87 6.02 -14.81
C THR A 153 18.47 7.46 -14.48
N ALA A 154 17.83 7.69 -13.33
CA ALA A 154 17.51 9.03 -12.85
C ALA A 154 18.78 9.84 -12.57
N ASN A 155 19.77 9.26 -11.88
CA ASN A 155 21.04 9.94 -11.60
C ASN A 155 21.81 10.27 -12.88
N GLN A 156 21.83 9.38 -13.88
CA GLN A 156 22.44 9.68 -15.18
C GLN A 156 21.73 10.84 -15.88
N ALA A 157 20.40 10.84 -15.92
CA ALA A 157 19.64 11.96 -16.49
C ALA A 157 19.93 13.29 -15.77
N ILE A 158 20.06 13.28 -14.43
CA ILE A 158 20.43 14.46 -13.64
C ILE A 158 21.86 14.92 -13.97
N LEU A 159 22.81 14.00 -14.08
CA LEU A 159 24.20 14.32 -14.41
C LEU A 159 24.32 14.99 -15.79
N GLU A 160 23.60 14.47 -16.77
CA GLU A 160 23.54 15.01 -18.13
C GLU A 160 22.86 16.39 -18.16
N ALA A 161 21.71 16.52 -17.49
CA ALA A 161 20.95 17.76 -17.47
C ALA A 161 21.67 18.92 -16.75
N THR A 162 22.53 18.59 -15.78
CA THR A 162 23.27 19.58 -14.97
C THR A 162 24.72 19.76 -15.43
N GLN A 163 25.04 19.36 -16.66
CA GLN A 163 26.40 19.42 -17.15
C GLN A 163 26.89 20.87 -17.27
N GLY A 164 27.87 21.24 -16.44
CA GLY A 164 28.46 22.58 -16.41
C GLY A 164 27.89 23.49 -15.34
N ASP A 165 26.79 23.09 -14.70
CA ASP A 165 26.20 23.85 -13.59
C ASP A 165 27.06 23.74 -12.32
N GLN A 166 27.18 24.85 -11.61
CA GLN A 166 27.93 24.98 -10.35
C GLN A 166 27.03 24.91 -9.11
N GLU A 167 25.72 25.09 -9.27
CA GLU A 167 24.74 25.04 -8.19
C GLU A 167 23.57 24.16 -8.62
N ILE A 168 23.40 23.02 -7.95
CA ILE A 168 22.39 22.02 -8.27
C ILE A 168 21.44 21.90 -7.09
N HIS A 169 20.13 22.06 -7.32
CA HIS A 169 19.10 21.83 -6.31
C HIS A 169 18.18 20.69 -6.75
N ILE A 170 18.21 19.60 -6.00
CA ILE A 170 17.36 18.43 -6.18
C ILE A 170 16.22 18.48 -5.16
N ILE A 171 14.99 18.25 -5.64
CA ILE A 171 13.81 18.07 -4.80
C ILE A 171 13.39 16.60 -4.94
N ASP A 172 13.50 15.87 -3.84
CA ASP A 172 13.12 14.46 -3.74
C ASP A 172 11.77 14.37 -3.02
N PHE A 173 10.79 13.76 -3.69
CA PHE A 173 9.44 13.63 -3.16
C PHE A 173 9.29 12.45 -2.19
N ASP A 174 10.21 11.49 -2.21
CA ASP A 174 10.18 10.31 -1.35
C ASP A 174 11.60 9.82 -1.05
N ILE A 175 12.31 10.58 -0.23
CA ILE A 175 13.73 10.34 0.00
C ILE A 175 14.01 9.01 0.69
N LEU A 176 13.05 8.47 1.46
CA LEU A 176 13.22 7.27 2.28
C LEU A 176 14.56 7.28 3.05
N GLU A 177 15.41 6.29 2.80
CA GLU A 177 16.77 6.17 3.36
C GLU A 177 17.85 6.85 2.50
N GLY A 178 17.48 7.60 1.48
CA GLY A 178 18.37 8.43 0.67
C GLY A 178 19.40 7.65 -0.16
N ILE A 179 19.19 6.36 -0.37
CA ILE A 179 20.17 5.45 -1.01
C ILE A 179 20.48 5.78 -2.47
N GLN A 180 19.61 6.56 -3.14
CA GLN A 180 19.83 7.02 -4.51
C GLN A 180 21.00 8.03 -4.59
N TRP A 181 21.16 8.88 -3.58
CA TRP A 181 21.96 10.09 -3.67
C TRP A 181 23.49 9.90 -3.54
N PRO A 182 24.03 8.96 -2.74
CA PRO A 182 25.48 8.83 -2.56
C PRO A 182 26.27 8.62 -3.86
N PRO A 183 25.84 7.75 -4.82
CA PRO A 183 26.51 7.63 -6.11
C PRO A 183 26.54 8.95 -6.91
N LEU A 184 25.41 9.68 -6.94
CA LEU A 184 25.34 10.98 -7.63
C LEU A 184 26.29 12.00 -6.98
N MET A 185 26.33 12.04 -5.66
CA MET A 185 27.19 12.94 -4.90
C MET A 185 28.68 12.68 -5.20
N ALA A 186 29.08 11.41 -5.31
CA ALA A 186 30.43 11.03 -5.71
C ALA A 186 30.75 11.49 -7.15
N ASP A 187 29.84 11.26 -8.10
CA ASP A 187 30.01 11.69 -9.49
C ASP A 187 30.11 13.22 -9.62
N LEU A 188 29.30 13.97 -8.86
CA LEU A 188 29.35 15.43 -8.80
C LEU A 188 30.65 15.95 -8.18
N ALA A 189 31.18 15.28 -7.14
CA ALA A 189 32.43 15.65 -6.50
C ALA A 189 33.65 15.47 -7.42
N MET A 190 33.60 14.51 -8.33
CA MET A 190 34.66 14.26 -9.33
C MET A 190 34.67 15.28 -10.49
N ARG A 191 33.67 16.17 -10.59
CA ARG A 191 33.64 17.21 -11.62
C ARG A 191 34.76 18.23 -11.41
N LYS A 192 35.47 18.58 -12.49
CA LYS A 192 36.57 19.56 -12.49
C LYS A 192 36.19 20.93 -11.89
N ASN A 193 34.93 21.33 -12.01
CA ASN A 193 34.46 22.66 -11.63
C ASN A 193 33.70 22.68 -10.29
N HIS A 194 33.77 21.60 -9.48
CA HIS A 194 33.13 21.45 -8.17
C HIS A 194 31.71 22.05 -8.07
N ALA A 195 30.69 21.20 -8.23
CA ALA A 195 29.31 21.64 -8.06
C ALA A 195 28.90 21.65 -6.57
N SER A 196 28.17 22.68 -6.16
CA SER A 196 27.41 22.67 -4.92
C SER A 196 26.10 21.93 -5.12
N LEU A 197 25.71 21.12 -4.13
CA LEU A 197 24.48 20.34 -4.15
C LEU A 197 23.61 20.71 -2.95
N LYS A 198 22.37 21.12 -3.24
CA LYS A 198 21.28 21.23 -2.28
C LYS A 198 20.29 20.10 -2.55
N LEU A 199 19.95 19.34 -1.52
CA LEU A 199 18.93 18.30 -1.57
C LEU A 199 17.79 18.68 -0.61
N THR A 200 16.57 18.72 -1.13
CA THR A 200 15.35 18.94 -0.34
C THR A 200 14.49 17.70 -0.43
N ALA A 201 14.18 17.11 0.72
CA ALA A 201 13.22 16.02 0.82
C ALA A 201 11.84 16.56 1.19
N MET A 202 10.81 16.13 0.46
CA MET A 202 9.43 16.35 0.83
C MET A 202 9.01 15.31 1.86
N ILE A 203 8.17 15.72 2.82
CA ILE A 203 7.60 14.84 3.84
C ILE A 203 6.09 14.91 3.72
N SER A 204 5.45 13.74 3.68
CA SER A 204 3.98 13.65 3.63
C SER A 204 3.37 13.56 5.03
N ASP A 205 4.07 12.92 5.98
CA ASP A 205 3.71 12.84 7.39
C ASP A 205 4.81 13.47 8.27
N GLN A 206 4.41 14.24 9.28
CA GLN A 206 5.34 14.80 10.26
C GLN A 206 6.00 13.71 11.12
N GLN A 207 5.38 12.53 11.25
CA GLN A 207 5.96 11.40 11.98
C GLN A 207 7.28 10.92 11.34
N ASP A 208 7.43 11.11 10.02
CA ASP A 208 8.63 10.70 9.28
C ASP A 208 9.78 11.70 9.38
N ALA A 209 9.51 12.90 9.93
CA ALA A 209 10.49 13.99 9.99
C ALA A 209 11.79 13.57 10.71
N ALA A 210 11.68 12.78 11.78
CA ALA A 210 12.86 12.32 12.54
C ALA A 210 13.73 11.35 11.72
N ALA A 211 13.10 10.41 11.00
CA ALA A 211 13.79 9.46 10.13
C ALA A 211 14.46 10.18 8.96
N ILE A 212 13.76 11.12 8.32
CA ILE A 212 14.28 11.90 7.20
C ILE A 212 15.42 12.82 7.65
N GLN A 213 15.34 13.41 8.84
CA GLN A 213 16.46 14.14 9.44
C GLN A 213 17.69 13.24 9.66
N GLN A 214 17.49 11.97 10.07
CA GLN A 214 18.58 11.01 10.21
C GLN A 214 19.19 10.64 8.85
N THR A 215 18.38 10.40 7.82
CA THR A 215 18.84 10.23 6.43
C THR A 215 19.68 11.42 5.99
N GLY A 216 19.20 12.65 6.24
CA GLY A 216 19.93 13.88 5.94
C GLY A 216 21.28 13.98 6.65
N ARG A 217 21.35 13.63 7.94
CA ARG A 217 22.63 13.55 8.68
C ARG A 217 23.59 12.55 8.05
N ARG A 218 23.13 11.34 7.73
CA ARG A 218 23.96 10.30 7.10
C ARG A 218 24.51 10.72 5.74
N LEU A 219 23.67 11.32 4.89
CA LEU A 219 24.11 11.82 3.58
C LEU A 219 25.13 12.96 3.72
N LYS A 220 24.91 13.86 4.68
CA LYS A 220 25.85 14.93 4.98
C LYS A 220 27.21 14.38 5.43
N ASP A 221 27.24 13.41 6.32
CA ASP A 221 28.48 12.82 6.85
C ASP A 221 29.32 12.13 5.75
N GLN A 222 28.67 11.50 4.77
CA GLN A 222 29.33 10.88 3.62
C GLN A 222 30.11 11.88 2.74
N LEU A 223 29.78 13.17 2.78
CA LEU A 223 30.51 14.21 2.05
C LEU A 223 31.78 14.71 2.77
N TYR A 224 31.94 14.40 4.07
CA TYR A 224 33.08 14.90 4.85
C TYR A 224 34.33 14.00 4.79
N ASP A 225 34.26 12.84 4.12
CA ASP A 225 35.35 11.85 4.04
C ASP A 225 35.96 11.61 2.63
N PRO A 226 36.15 12.66 1.81
CA PRO A 226 37.28 12.69 0.88
C PRO A 226 38.21 13.88 1.16
N PRO A 227 39.54 13.74 0.94
CA PRO A 227 40.45 14.87 1.07
C PRO A 227 40.12 15.89 -0.03
N ALA A 228 39.53 17.01 0.41
CA ALA A 228 39.06 18.17 -0.36
C ALA A 228 37.61 18.08 -0.88
N LEU A 229 36.65 18.70 -0.17
CA LEU A 229 36.10 20.02 -0.52
C LEU A 229 34.96 20.42 0.41
N HIS A 230 34.76 21.74 0.56
CA HIS A 230 33.67 22.34 1.32
C HIS A 230 32.31 22.17 0.61
N ALA A 231 31.51 21.19 1.02
CA ALA A 231 30.08 21.17 0.73
C ALA A 231 29.33 22.00 1.79
N ARG A 232 28.96 23.24 1.45
CA ARG A 232 28.12 24.10 2.30
C ARG A 232 26.65 23.98 1.86
N GLN A 233 25.81 23.72 2.86
CA GLN A 233 24.34 23.90 2.91
C GLN A 233 23.43 22.84 2.24
N MET A 234 23.13 21.77 2.98
CA MET A 234 21.79 21.17 2.95
C MET A 234 20.86 22.05 3.79
N LEU A 235 19.97 22.80 3.12
CA LEU A 235 18.89 23.54 3.77
C LEU A 235 17.61 22.68 3.70
N PHE A 236 17.16 22.24 4.86
CA PHE A 236 15.88 21.57 5.06
C PHE A 236 14.79 22.63 5.22
N ILE A 237 13.81 22.66 4.32
CA ILE A 237 12.54 23.36 4.54
C ILE A 237 11.45 22.31 4.32
N GLY A 238 11.03 21.68 5.42
CA GLY A 238 9.74 21.07 5.52
C GLY A 238 8.83 22.06 6.24
N GLN A 239 8.19 22.96 5.47
CA GLN A 239 6.86 23.53 5.70
C GLN A 239 6.57 24.62 4.67
N ASP A 240 5.28 24.74 4.36
CA ASP A 240 4.62 25.76 3.51
C ASP A 240 4.51 25.47 2.01
N PHE A 241 3.74 24.45 1.65
CA PHE A 241 2.92 24.50 0.43
C PHE A 241 1.52 23.88 0.62
N LEU A 242 0.90 24.12 1.79
CA LEU A 242 -0.55 24.00 1.94
C LEU A 242 -1.06 25.21 2.71
N GLY A 243 -1.25 26.29 1.97
CA GLY A 243 -1.78 27.55 2.49
C GLY A 243 -2.26 28.45 1.37
N ARG A 244 -3.55 28.30 1.03
CA ARG A 244 -4.41 29.30 0.39
C ARG A 244 -4.20 29.51 -1.12
N TYR A 245 -4.99 28.78 -1.91
CA TYR A 245 -5.75 29.45 -2.96
C TYR A 245 -7.16 29.68 -2.41
N GLU A 246 -7.65 30.90 -2.60
CA GLU A 246 -8.92 31.47 -2.16
C GLU A 246 -10.15 30.65 -2.58
#